data_AF-A0A8D9E1C1-F1
#
_entry.id   AF-A0A8D9E1C1-F1
#
_cell.length_a   1.000
_cell.length_b   1.000
_cell.length_c   1.000
_cell.angle_alpha   90.00
_cell.angle_beta   90.00
_cell.angle_gamma   90.00
#
_symmetry.space_group_name_H-M   'P 1'
#
loop_
_entity.id
_entity.type
_entity.pdbx_description
1 polymer ?
#
loop_
_entity_poly.entity_id
_entity_poly.type
_entity_poly.pdbx_seq_one_letter_code
_entity_poly.pdbx_strand_id
1 'polypeptide(L)'
;NIDILTTLIKHGANVNIPDKMGKMPIHVAVEKKGKNYLSISLGVSHTDDNEKIELIEYLLKHGAVVDAKITDGNDQGLTPLFLAIMKLKTFEKVVEILLSNGANPNLDVNGMTAFHKYVKQLKFTRYMSSAYYDYEKELEIVKILLEHGANLNAVDNEGIQ
;
A
#
# COMPACT_ATOMS: atom_id res chain seq x y z
N ASN A 1 2.49 10.96 15.41
CA ASN A 1 1.85 12.27 15.48
C ASN A 1 1.90 12.88 14.09
N ILE A 2 0.78 12.81 13.38
CA ILE A 2 0.61 13.41 12.05
C ILE A 2 0.90 14.93 12.07
N ASP A 3 0.66 15.62 13.19
CA ASP A 3 0.92 17.06 13.33
C ASP A 3 2.40 17.40 13.19
N ILE A 4 3.31 16.55 13.71
CA ILE A 4 4.75 16.79 13.61
C ILE A 4 5.20 16.60 12.15
N LEU A 5 4.74 15.52 11.50
CA LEU A 5 5.09 15.27 10.11
C LEU A 5 4.54 16.35 9.19
N THR A 6 3.25 16.70 9.33
CA THR A 6 2.61 17.76 8.56
C THR A 6 3.26 19.11 8.81
N THR A 7 3.68 19.42 10.04
CA THR A 7 4.44 20.64 10.36
C THR A 7 5.79 20.66 9.64
N LEU A 8 6.54 19.56 9.65
CA LEU A 8 7.82 19.47 8.94
C LEU A 8 7.63 19.67 7.43
N ILE A 9 6.61 19.03 6.84
CA ILE A 9 6.29 19.16 5.42
C ILE A 9 5.88 20.61 5.08
N LYS A 10 5.06 21.26 5.92
CA LYS A 10 4.73 22.69 5.79
C LYS A 10 5.96 23.60 5.80
N HIS A 11 7.02 23.21 6.50
CA HIS A 11 8.29 23.94 6.53
C HIS A 11 9.32 23.47 5.48
N GLY A 12 8.88 22.73 4.46
CA GLY A 12 9.71 22.36 3.31
C GLY A 12 10.49 21.06 3.47
N ALA A 13 10.15 20.21 4.45
CA ALA A 13 10.72 18.87 4.52
C ALA A 13 10.36 18.07 3.27
N ASN A 14 11.35 17.40 2.68
CA ASN A 14 11.14 16.58 1.50
C ASN A 14 10.44 15.27 1.86
N VAL A 15 9.23 15.07 1.32
CA VAL A 15 8.37 13.88 1.54
C VAL A 15 8.90 12.60 0.88
N ASN A 16 9.98 12.69 0.13
CA ASN A 16 10.53 11.61 -0.69
C ASN A 16 11.87 11.07 -0.19
N ILE A 17 12.29 11.41 1.04
CA ILE A 17 13.55 10.89 1.61
C ILE A 17 13.33 9.47 2.14
N PRO A 18 14.03 8.44 1.63
CA PRO A 18 13.92 7.08 2.15
C PRO A 18 14.61 6.96 3.52
N ASP A 19 14.09 6.06 4.36
CA ASP A 19 14.77 5.63 5.58
C ASP A 19 15.95 4.67 5.28
N LYS A 20 16.60 4.16 6.33
CA LYS A 20 17.72 3.20 6.22
C LYS A 20 17.36 1.86 5.59
N MET A 21 16.07 1.56 5.40
CA MET A 21 15.56 0.38 4.72
C MET A 21 15.09 0.73 3.31
N GLY A 22 15.42 1.91 2.79
CA GLY A 22 14.97 2.35 1.48
C GLY A 22 13.49 2.71 1.42
N LYS A 23 12.78 2.79 2.57
CA LYS A 23 11.35 3.07 2.63
C LYS A 23 11.11 4.57 2.68
N MET A 24 10.54 5.12 1.62
CA MET A 24 9.97 6.48 1.63
C MET A 24 8.75 6.58 2.58
N PRO A 25 8.41 7.78 3.10
CA PRO A 25 7.31 7.99 4.04
C PRO A 25 5.98 7.34 3.62
N ILE A 26 5.66 7.33 2.33
CA ILE A 26 4.46 6.71 1.79
C ILE A 26 4.44 5.17 2.00
N HIS A 27 5.57 4.48 1.88
CA HIS A 27 5.65 3.05 2.18
C HIS A 27 5.40 2.78 3.66
N VAL A 28 5.99 3.59 4.53
CA VAL A 28 5.84 3.46 5.98
C VAL A 28 4.39 3.69 6.40
N ALA A 29 3.73 4.67 5.79
CA ALA A 29 2.31 4.95 6.01
C ALA A 29 1.43 3.76 5.59
N VAL A 30 1.72 3.12 4.45
CA VAL A 30 0.98 1.93 3.97
C VAL A 30 1.29 0.66 4.77
N GLU A 31 2.53 0.42 5.18
CA GLU A 31 2.96 -0.84 5.75
C GLU A 31 2.47 -1.08 7.19
N LYS A 32 2.55 -0.06 8.04
CA LYS A 32 2.53 -0.30 9.49
C LYS A 32 1.14 -0.62 10.01
N LYS A 33 1.02 -1.74 10.72
CA LYS A 33 -0.11 -2.05 11.62
C LYS A 33 0.10 -1.29 12.92
N GLY A 34 -1.00 -0.80 13.52
CA GLY A 34 -0.98 -0.08 14.79
C GLY A 34 -0.01 -0.73 15.80
N LYS A 35 0.90 0.10 16.35
CA LYS A 35 2.06 -0.21 17.21
C LYS A 35 3.47 -0.24 16.54
N ASN A 36 3.77 0.83 15.80
CA ASN A 36 4.91 1.77 15.93
C ASN A 36 6.43 1.44 15.84
N TYR A 37 7.12 2.42 15.24
CA TYR A 37 8.40 3.00 15.72
C TYR A 37 8.29 4.53 15.91
N LEU A 38 7.33 5.19 15.23
CA LEU A 38 7.08 6.63 15.36
C LEU A 38 6.30 7.00 16.63
N SER A 39 5.58 6.10 17.33
CA SER A 39 4.93 6.48 18.61
C SER A 39 5.86 6.62 19.78
N ILE A 40 7.01 5.95 19.80
CA ILE A 40 7.93 6.11 20.92
C ILE A 40 8.56 7.52 20.85
N SER A 41 8.79 8.02 19.63
CA SER A 41 9.25 9.41 19.43
C SER A 41 8.13 10.47 19.36
N LEU A 42 6.87 10.09 19.09
CA LEU A 42 5.78 11.05 18.83
C LEU A 42 4.51 10.86 19.69
N GLY A 43 4.52 9.99 20.70
CA GLY A 43 3.48 9.95 21.75
C GLY A 43 2.07 9.48 21.38
N VAL A 44 1.87 8.74 20.27
CA VAL A 44 0.53 8.31 19.82
C VAL A 44 0.31 6.82 20.06
N SER A 45 -0.61 6.47 20.96
CA SER A 45 -0.84 5.10 21.45
C SER A 45 -1.67 4.22 20.50
N HIS A 46 -2.47 4.79 19.60
CA HIS A 46 -3.35 4.08 18.68
C HIS A 46 -3.51 4.88 17.39
N THR A 47 -3.14 4.32 16.24
CA THR A 47 -3.49 4.89 14.93
C THR A 47 -4.71 4.13 14.42
N ASP A 48 -5.85 4.82 14.31
CA ASP A 48 -7.02 4.27 13.63
C ASP A 48 -6.78 4.22 12.11
N ASP A 49 -7.61 3.47 11.37
CA ASP A 49 -7.46 3.37 9.91
C ASP A 49 -7.64 4.75 9.23
N ASN A 50 -8.32 5.70 9.89
CA ASN A 50 -8.55 7.06 9.40
C ASN A 50 -7.29 7.93 9.44
N GLU A 51 -6.51 7.92 10.52
CA GLU A 51 -5.23 8.65 10.63
C GLU A 51 -4.25 8.16 9.58
N LYS A 52 -4.27 6.85 9.29
CA LYS A 52 -3.47 6.27 8.20
C LYS A 52 -3.91 6.80 6.83
N ILE A 53 -5.22 6.84 6.57
CA ILE A 53 -5.77 7.39 5.32
C ILE A 53 -5.37 8.86 5.17
N GLU A 54 -5.61 9.67 6.20
CA GLU A 54 -5.29 11.10 6.21
C GLU A 54 -3.79 11.33 5.95
N LEU A 55 -2.93 10.52 6.56
CA LEU A 55 -1.49 10.59 6.35
C LEU A 55 -1.10 10.29 4.90
N ILE A 56 -1.68 9.26 4.29
CA ILE A 56 -1.40 8.88 2.89
C ILE A 56 -1.86 10.00 1.95
N GLU A 57 -3.10 10.48 2.12
CA GLU A 57 -3.64 11.59 1.33
C GLU A 57 -2.79 12.85 1.48
N TYR A 58 -2.37 13.17 2.70
CA TYR A 58 -1.52 14.32 2.97
C TYR A 58 -0.15 14.19 2.27
N LEU A 59 0.49 13.03 2.36
CA LEU A 59 1.77 12.76 1.67
C LEU A 59 1.63 12.90 0.15
N LEU A 60 0.60 12.30 -0.44
CA LEU A 60 0.33 12.38 -1.88
C LEU A 60 0.10 13.83 -2.33
N LYS A 61 -0.73 14.57 -1.59
CA LYS A 61 -0.99 16.00 -1.84
C LYS A 61 0.26 16.87 -1.82
N HIS A 62 1.30 16.47 -1.07
CA HIS A 62 2.56 17.20 -0.97
C HIS A 62 3.68 16.58 -1.83
N GLY A 63 3.32 15.79 -2.85
CA GLY A 63 4.27 15.33 -3.88
C GLY A 63 5.01 14.05 -3.52
N ALA A 64 4.45 13.20 -2.64
CA ALA A 64 4.98 11.87 -2.45
C ALA A 64 4.91 11.08 -3.77
N VAL A 65 6.00 10.41 -4.13
CA VAL A 65 6.05 9.57 -5.34
C VAL A 65 5.16 8.35 -5.13
N VAL A 66 4.02 8.30 -5.83
CA VAL A 66 2.99 7.27 -5.65
C VAL A 66 3.48 5.85 -5.98
N ASP A 67 4.31 5.71 -7.01
CA ASP A 67 4.94 4.46 -7.44
C ASP A 67 6.39 4.34 -6.96
N ALA A 68 6.71 4.98 -5.83
CA ALA A 68 8.00 4.82 -5.19
C ALA A 68 8.33 3.34 -5.01
N LYS A 69 9.59 2.95 -5.22
CA LYS A 69 10.07 1.59 -4.95
C LYS A 69 10.92 1.63 -3.70
N ILE A 70 10.70 0.68 -2.79
CA ILE A 70 11.63 0.46 -1.69
C ILE A 70 12.99 0.07 -2.27
N THR A 71 14.06 0.74 -1.84
CA THR A 71 15.38 0.57 -2.45
C THR A 71 16.28 -0.43 -1.74
N ASP A 72 15.96 -0.87 -0.52
CA ASP A 72 16.79 -1.74 0.31
C ASP A 72 15.96 -2.71 1.16
N GLY A 73 16.62 -3.71 1.75
CA GLY A 73 16.02 -4.69 2.64
C GLY A 73 15.13 -5.72 1.94
N ASN A 74 14.39 -6.50 2.74
CA ASN A 74 13.59 -7.63 2.25
C ASN A 74 12.38 -7.21 1.40
N ASP A 75 11.95 -5.97 1.52
CA ASP A 75 10.81 -5.41 0.78
C ASP A 75 11.27 -4.65 -0.47
N GLN A 76 12.52 -4.84 -0.92
CA GLN A 76 13.07 -4.15 -2.09
C GLN A 76 12.19 -4.34 -3.33
N GLY A 77 12.01 -3.24 -4.05
CA GLY A 77 11.21 -3.17 -5.28
C GLY A 77 9.71 -3.01 -5.06
N LEU A 78 9.20 -3.23 -3.84
CA LEU A 78 7.77 -3.08 -3.56
C LEU A 78 7.34 -1.62 -3.65
N THR A 79 6.16 -1.39 -4.25
CA THR A 79 5.50 -0.08 -4.28
C THR A 79 4.45 0.06 -3.18
N PRO A 80 3.99 1.29 -2.88
CA PRO A 80 2.85 1.51 -1.98
C PRO A 80 1.63 0.67 -2.33
N LEU A 81 1.24 0.60 -3.61
CA LEU A 81 0.10 -0.21 -4.04
C LEU A 81 0.33 -1.70 -3.76
N PHE A 82 1.53 -2.22 -4.08
CA PHE A 82 1.85 -3.62 -3.84
C PHE A 82 1.85 -3.98 -2.35
N LEU A 83 2.37 -3.09 -1.50
CA LEU A 83 2.31 -3.24 -0.04
C LEU A 83 0.87 -3.25 0.48
N ALA A 84 0.00 -2.38 -0.03
CA ALA A 84 -1.41 -2.32 0.39
C ALA A 84 -2.11 -3.66 0.12
N ILE A 85 -1.90 -4.24 -1.07
CA ILE A 85 -2.42 -5.56 -1.46
C ILE A 85 -1.88 -6.69 -0.57
N MET A 86 -0.62 -6.62 -0.12
CA MET A 86 0.00 -7.62 0.75
C MET A 86 -0.55 -7.65 2.19
N LYS A 87 -1.23 -6.60 2.64
CA LYS A 87 -1.68 -6.50 4.04
C LYS A 87 -3.15 -6.85 4.27
N LEU A 88 -3.89 -7.21 3.21
CA LEU A 88 -5.23 -7.86 3.05
C LEU A 88 -6.40 -7.49 3.97
N LYS A 89 -6.20 -7.02 5.20
CA LYS A 89 -7.28 -7.00 6.19
C LYS A 89 -8.07 -5.69 6.28
N THR A 90 -7.64 -4.59 5.68
CA THR A 90 -8.31 -3.29 5.91
C THR A 90 -7.99 -2.16 4.90
N PHE A 91 -7.72 -2.44 3.62
CA PHE A 91 -7.14 -1.39 2.75
C PHE A 91 -7.78 -1.18 1.37
N GLU A 92 -9.05 -1.54 1.17
CA GLU A 92 -9.82 -1.12 -0.03
C GLU A 92 -9.65 0.38 -0.27
N LYS A 93 -9.87 1.19 0.78
CA LYS A 93 -9.76 2.65 0.68
C LYS A 93 -8.34 3.13 0.35
N VAL A 94 -7.31 2.48 0.89
CA VAL A 94 -5.91 2.85 0.58
C VAL A 94 -5.55 2.45 -0.85
N VAL A 95 -6.02 1.29 -1.34
CA VAL A 95 -5.86 0.88 -2.73
C VAL A 95 -6.51 1.91 -3.66
N GLU A 96 -7.76 2.29 -3.37
CA GLU A 96 -8.49 3.31 -4.11
C GLU A 96 -7.77 4.66 -4.12
N ILE A 97 -7.29 5.14 -2.96
CA ILE A 97 -6.56 6.41 -2.85
C ILE A 97 -5.27 6.38 -3.69
N LEU A 98 -4.49 5.31 -3.60
CA LEU A 98 -3.24 5.20 -4.35
C LEU A 98 -3.50 5.21 -5.85
N LEU A 99 -4.48 4.42 -6.31
CA LEU A 99 -4.85 4.36 -7.73
C LEU A 99 -5.44 5.69 -8.23
N SER A 100 -6.31 6.33 -7.44
CA SER A 100 -6.87 7.66 -7.75
C SER A 100 -5.80 8.75 -7.81
N ASN A 101 -4.65 8.55 -7.15
CA ASN A 101 -3.49 9.44 -7.22
C ASN A 101 -2.42 8.96 -8.23
N GLY A 102 -2.79 8.07 -9.16
CA GLY A 102 -1.96 7.71 -10.30
C GLY A 102 -1.01 6.54 -10.08
N ALA A 103 -1.19 5.73 -9.03
CA ALA A 103 -0.45 4.46 -8.92
C ALA A 103 -0.72 3.59 -10.15
N ASN A 104 0.33 3.04 -10.75
CA ASN A 104 0.17 2.15 -11.90
C ASN A 104 -0.18 0.71 -11.45
N PRO A 105 -1.40 0.21 -11.71
CA PRO A 105 -1.79 -1.14 -11.29
C PRO A 105 -1.04 -2.26 -12.05
N ASN A 106 -0.43 -1.91 -13.18
CA ASN A 106 0.29 -2.82 -14.07
C ASN A 106 1.81 -2.77 -13.86
N LEU A 107 2.28 -2.05 -12.85
CA LEU A 107 3.71 -2.00 -12.58
C LEU A 107 4.22 -3.39 -12.22
N ASP A 108 5.27 -3.84 -12.92
CA ASP A 108 5.96 -5.07 -12.57
C ASP A 108 6.78 -4.89 -11.29
N VAL A 109 6.48 -5.73 -10.32
CA VAL A 109 7.15 -5.84 -9.02
C VAL A 109 7.58 -7.28 -8.86
N ASN A 110 8.87 -7.52 -9.13
CA ASN A 110 9.49 -8.85 -9.05
C ASN A 110 8.77 -9.91 -9.90
N GLY A 111 8.35 -9.52 -11.12
CA GLY A 111 7.64 -10.43 -12.03
C GLY A 111 6.15 -10.57 -11.79
N MET A 112 5.55 -9.73 -10.94
CA MET A 112 4.13 -9.75 -10.62
C MET A 112 3.55 -8.34 -10.69
N THR A 113 2.32 -8.23 -11.18
CA THR A 113 1.50 -7.02 -11.01
C THR A 113 0.78 -7.06 -9.66
N ALA A 114 0.17 -5.93 -9.27
CA ALA A 114 -0.69 -5.87 -8.08
C ALA A 114 -1.83 -6.91 -8.14
N PHE A 115 -2.40 -7.14 -9.33
CA PHE A 115 -3.45 -8.13 -9.55
C PHE A 115 -2.97 -9.57 -9.30
N HIS A 116 -1.83 -9.98 -9.86
CA HIS A 116 -1.25 -11.31 -9.62
C HIS A 116 -1.07 -11.58 -8.13
N LYS A 117 -0.50 -10.59 -7.41
CA LYS A 117 -0.28 -10.70 -5.97
C LYS A 117 -1.59 -10.82 -5.19
N TYR A 118 -2.62 -10.09 -5.60
CA TYR A 118 -3.94 -10.15 -5.02
C TYR A 118 -4.57 -11.55 -5.20
N VAL A 119 -4.58 -12.08 -6.42
CA VAL A 119 -5.14 -13.41 -6.73
C VAL A 119 -4.40 -14.54 -5.99
N LYS A 120 -3.07 -14.49 -5.93
CA LYS A 120 -2.26 -15.49 -5.20
C LYS A 120 -2.62 -15.51 -3.71
N GLN A 121 -2.85 -14.34 -3.13
CA GLN A 121 -3.28 -14.20 -1.73
C GLN A 121 -4.73 -14.65 -1.51
N LEU A 122 -5.64 -14.27 -2.41
CA LEU A 122 -7.04 -14.69 -2.40
C LEU A 122 -7.16 -16.22 -2.36
N LYS A 123 -6.43 -16.93 -3.23
CA LYS A 123 -6.40 -18.40 -3.26
C LYS A 123 -5.94 -19.00 -1.92
N PHE A 124 -4.93 -18.42 -1.28
CA PHE A 124 -4.43 -18.87 0.02
C PHE A 124 -5.46 -18.66 1.14
N THR A 125 -6.09 -17.48 1.21
CA THR A 125 -7.09 -17.17 2.24
C THR A 125 -8.36 -18.05 2.09
N ARG A 126 -8.81 -18.28 0.84
CA ARG A 126 -9.93 -19.19 0.52
C ARG A 126 -9.65 -20.63 0.93
N TYR A 127 -8.42 -21.11 0.76
CA TYR A 127 -8.03 -22.45 1.18
C TYR A 127 -8.09 -22.61 2.70
N MET A 128 -7.78 -21.57 3.46
CA MET A 128 -7.71 -21.59 4.92
C MET A 128 -9.06 -21.33 5.63
N SER A 129 -10.03 -20.70 4.98
CA SER A 129 -11.29 -20.27 5.62
C SER A 129 -12.50 -20.73 4.80
N SER A 130 -12.94 -21.97 4.98
CA SER A 130 -14.04 -22.57 4.21
C SER A 130 -15.45 -22.32 4.78
N ALA A 131 -15.60 -21.70 5.96
CA ALA A 131 -16.87 -21.70 6.70
C ALA A 131 -17.60 -20.34 6.80
N TYR A 132 -16.92 -19.19 6.67
CA TYR A 132 -17.51 -17.85 6.82
C TYR A 132 -16.80 -16.81 5.95
N TYR A 133 -16.76 -17.07 4.65
CA TYR A 133 -16.02 -16.23 3.71
C TYR A 133 -16.97 -15.28 2.97
N ASP A 134 -16.76 -13.98 3.17
CA ASP A 134 -17.51 -12.94 2.45
C ASP A 134 -16.86 -12.69 1.08
N TYR A 135 -17.36 -13.40 0.07
CA TYR A 135 -16.87 -13.33 -1.31
C TYR A 135 -17.03 -11.95 -1.93
N GLU A 136 -18.07 -11.20 -1.55
CA GLU A 136 -18.38 -9.90 -2.15
C GLU A 136 -17.34 -8.86 -1.76
N LYS A 137 -16.94 -8.87 -0.49
CA LYS A 137 -15.95 -7.91 0.03
C LYS A 137 -14.59 -8.06 -0.63
N GLU A 138 -14.19 -9.28 -0.98
CA GLU A 138 -12.89 -9.49 -1.60
C GLU A 138 -12.88 -9.14 -3.09
N LEU A 139 -13.98 -9.39 -3.80
CA LEU A 139 -14.09 -8.94 -5.19
C LEU A 139 -14.02 -7.42 -5.34
N GLU A 140 -14.23 -6.66 -4.28
CA GLU A 140 -14.15 -5.19 -4.31
C GLU A 140 -12.78 -4.68 -4.74
N ILE A 141 -11.68 -5.27 -4.25
CA ILE A 141 -10.33 -4.87 -4.69
C ILE A 141 -10.11 -5.19 -6.17
N VAL A 142 -10.69 -6.28 -6.68
CA VAL A 142 -10.62 -6.61 -8.11
C VAL A 142 -11.35 -5.56 -8.95
N LYS A 143 -12.55 -5.13 -8.51
CA LYS A 143 -13.31 -4.07 -9.18
C LYS A 143 -12.52 -2.76 -9.19
N ILE A 144 -12.00 -2.33 -8.04
CA ILE A 144 -11.20 -1.11 -7.92
C ILE A 144 -9.98 -1.16 -8.86
N LEU A 145 -9.25 -2.27 -8.88
CA LEU A 145 -8.10 -2.45 -9.78
C LEU A 145 -8.51 -2.36 -11.26
N LEU A 146 -9.63 -2.98 -11.65
CA LEU A 146 -10.16 -2.95 -13.02
C LEU A 146 -10.60 -1.55 -13.44
N GLU A 147 -11.31 -0.83 -12.57
CA GLU A 147 -11.73 0.55 -12.81
C GLU A 147 -10.54 1.48 -13.07
N HIS A 148 -9.38 1.17 -12.47
CA HIS A 148 -8.13 1.91 -12.66
C HIS A 148 -7.20 1.29 -13.73
N GLY A 149 -7.70 0.36 -14.54
CA GLY A 149 -7.00 -0.15 -15.73
C GLY A 149 -6.03 -1.31 -15.49
N ALA A 150 -6.21 -2.09 -14.43
CA ALA A 150 -5.44 -3.32 -14.24
C ALA A 150 -5.66 -4.32 -15.38
N ASN A 151 -4.57 -4.82 -15.95
CA ASN A 151 -4.57 -5.83 -17.00
C ASN A 151 -4.64 -7.23 -16.37
N LEU A 152 -5.81 -7.86 -16.47
CA LEU A 152 -6.04 -9.24 -16.03
C LEU A 152 -5.32 -10.28 -16.89
N ASN A 153 -4.83 -9.89 -18.07
CA ASN A 153 -4.15 -10.77 -19.00
C ASN A 153 -2.63 -10.58 -18.96
N ALA A 154 -2.12 -9.81 -18.00
CA ALA A 154 -0.69 -9.79 -17.74
C ALA A 154 -0.26 -11.20 -17.33
N VAL A 155 0.94 -11.61 -17.74
CA VAL A 155 1.54 -12.88 -17.33
C VAL A 155 2.64 -12.58 -16.33
N ASP A 156 2.64 -13.29 -15.21
CA ASP A 156 3.74 -13.23 -14.26
C ASP A 156 4.99 -13.99 -14.77
N ASN A 157 6.10 -13.89 -14.03
CA ASN A 157 7.32 -14.62 -14.36
C ASN A 157 7.19 -16.16 -14.30
N GLU A 158 6.13 -16.69 -13.69
CA GLU A 158 5.80 -18.12 -13.67
C GLU A 158 4.92 -18.51 -14.89
N GLY A 159 4.54 -17.55 -15.74
CA GLY A 159 3.67 -17.75 -16.90
C GLY A 159 2.19 -17.87 -16.54
N ILE A 160 1.80 -17.48 -15.31
CA ILE A 160 0.43 -17.51 -14.84
C ILE A 160 -0.26 -16.19 -15.22
N GLN A 161 -1.46 -16.31 -15.80
CA GLN A 161 -2.39 -15.22 -16.08
C GLN A 161 -3.31 -14.96 -14.89
#